data_AF-A0A8T5HLM8-F1
#
_entry.id   AF-A0A8T5HLM8-F1
#
_cell.length_a   1.000
_cell.length_b   1.000
_cell.length_c   1.000
_cell.angle_alpha   90.00
_cell.angle_beta   90.00
_cell.angle_gamma   90.00
#
_symmetry.space_group_name_H-M   'P 1'
#
loop_
_entity.id
_entity.type
_entity.pdbx_description
1 polymer ?
#
loop_
_entity_poly.entity_id
_entity_poly.type
_entity_poly.pdbx_seq_one_letter_code
_entity_poly.pdbx_strand_id
1 'polypeptide(L)'
;MGENLRSKLVDQILISKAFVGAVESGVPILDSLDTLANMFETYKDKFEFVRDKFALGNSIYNSIIDYDKDHKSTKFTSDFNQAISAGESTGALDIILEKMGGLFRSKINMLDLGADEKLLDNHSFYSSVATLIDSGVPLIPIFDSMTKFSDEGFTVAVKEVRDEIARGGSFANALKKHPSYFSEFEINLISLGEMTGSLDLTAQKIANSYEINLKLAEKIELKEVYNKVNFYYFFSTLINVGIPIIPCLEMLEKSNTYLPDNVLVSIREGIESGKTLAELLPEFPTYFSKFDCNVIAAGERGGILDTGIKRIYEFYQTEFELKI
;
A
#
# COMPACT_ATOMS: atom_id res chain seq x y z
N MET A 1 5.68 -24.64 4.48
CA MET A 1 5.87 -23.56 3.48
C MET A 1 6.21 -22.22 4.15
N GLY A 2 5.53 -21.83 5.24
CA GLY A 2 5.76 -20.56 5.95
C GLY A 2 7.10 -20.38 6.68
N GLU A 3 7.68 -21.44 7.29
CA GLU A 3 8.96 -21.32 8.03
C GLU A 3 10.12 -20.83 7.15
N ASN A 4 10.11 -21.14 5.85
CA ASN A 4 11.15 -20.69 4.92
C ASN A 4 10.99 -19.21 4.54
N LEU A 5 9.76 -18.74 4.28
CA LEU A 5 9.53 -17.35 3.88
C LEU A 5 9.77 -16.37 5.04
N ARG A 6 9.27 -16.69 6.24
CA ARG A 6 9.47 -15.84 7.42
C ARG A 6 10.96 -15.64 7.73
N SER A 7 11.75 -16.72 7.70
CA SER A 7 13.21 -16.67 7.90
C SER A 7 13.89 -15.78 6.87
N LYS A 8 13.56 -15.94 5.59
CA LYS A 8 14.08 -15.10 4.50
C LYS A 8 13.77 -13.61 4.71
N LEU A 9 12.56 -13.27 5.13
CA LEU A 9 12.15 -11.88 5.40
C LEU A 9 12.93 -11.28 6.57
N VAL A 10 13.13 -12.05 7.65
CA VAL A 10 13.95 -11.61 8.80
C VAL A 10 15.39 -11.33 8.36
N ASP A 11 16.00 -12.25 7.61
CA ASP A 11 17.35 -12.07 7.08
C ASP A 11 17.44 -10.81 6.20
N GLN A 12 16.46 -10.59 5.31
CA GLN A 12 16.45 -9.44 4.40
C GLN A 12 16.25 -8.11 5.14
N ILE A 13 15.50 -8.07 6.24
CA ILE A 13 15.43 -6.89 7.12
C ILE A 13 16.81 -6.59 7.71
N LEU A 14 17.50 -7.62 8.23
CA LEU A 14 18.82 -7.45 8.85
C LEU A 14 19.89 -7.06 7.83
N ILE A 15 19.85 -7.68 6.64
CA ILE A 15 20.73 -7.36 5.51
C ILE A 15 20.52 -5.91 5.09
N SER A 16 19.25 -5.47 4.92
CA SER A 16 18.94 -4.08 4.55
C SER A 16 19.52 -3.10 5.57
N LYS A 17 19.28 -3.35 6.87
CA LYS A 17 19.81 -2.49 7.94
C LYS A 17 21.32 -2.44 7.99
N ALA A 18 21.98 -3.59 7.84
CA ALA A 18 23.44 -3.65 7.84
C ALA A 18 24.03 -2.91 6.63
N PHE A 19 23.43 -3.08 5.45
CA PHE A 19 23.83 -2.38 4.23
C PHE A 19 23.64 -0.87 4.33
N VAL A 20 22.44 -0.42 4.72
CA VAL A 20 22.11 1.01 4.89
C VAL A 20 23.04 1.64 5.91
N GLY A 21 23.20 1.03 7.09
CA GLY A 21 24.09 1.55 8.13
C GLY A 21 25.54 1.67 7.68
N ALA A 22 26.04 0.75 6.85
CA ALA A 22 27.38 0.84 6.27
C ALA A 22 27.48 1.99 5.26
N VAL A 23 26.57 2.05 4.28
CA VAL A 23 26.57 3.07 3.23
C VAL A 23 26.40 4.49 3.81
N GLU A 24 25.47 4.68 4.73
CA GLU A 24 25.26 5.97 5.41
C GLU A 24 26.47 6.39 6.27
N SER A 25 27.24 5.41 6.77
CA SER A 25 28.51 5.67 7.47
C SER A 25 29.66 6.01 6.51
N GLY A 26 29.41 6.10 5.20
CA GLY A 26 30.40 6.38 4.17
C GLY A 26 31.23 5.16 3.74
N VAL A 27 30.82 3.95 4.09
CA VAL A 27 31.48 2.72 3.65
C VAL A 27 31.16 2.48 2.16
N PRO A 28 32.16 2.34 1.28
CA PRO A 28 31.95 2.03 -0.13
C PRO A 28 31.10 0.77 -0.34
N ILE A 29 30.30 0.72 -1.42
CA ILE A 29 29.41 -0.41 -1.71
C ILE A 29 30.15 -1.76 -1.73
N LEU A 30 31.36 -1.81 -2.29
CA LEU A 30 32.18 -3.04 -2.30
C LEU A 30 32.50 -3.52 -0.88
N ASP A 31 32.95 -2.62 -0.01
CA ASP A 31 33.28 -2.92 1.39
C ASP A 31 32.01 -3.26 2.20
N SER A 32 30.87 -2.65 1.85
CA SER A 32 29.56 -2.97 2.42
C SER A 32 29.11 -4.40 2.04
N LEU A 33 29.32 -4.82 0.79
CA LEU A 33 29.04 -6.20 0.36
C LEU A 33 29.97 -7.21 1.06
N ASP A 34 31.24 -6.87 1.27
CA ASP A 34 32.17 -7.67 2.08
C ASP A 34 31.71 -7.80 3.54
N THR A 35 31.24 -6.70 4.11
CA THR A 35 30.69 -6.69 5.47
C THR A 35 29.49 -7.62 5.57
N LEU A 36 28.56 -7.56 4.59
CA LEU A 36 27.41 -8.47 4.53
C LEU A 36 27.84 -9.94 4.38
N ALA A 37 28.82 -10.24 3.53
CA ALA A 37 29.33 -11.60 3.35
C ALA A 37 29.85 -12.21 4.66
N ASN A 38 30.54 -11.39 5.47
CA ASN A 38 31.08 -11.81 6.78
C ASN A 38 30.00 -11.91 7.87
N MET A 39 28.95 -11.10 7.80
CA MET A 39 27.86 -11.10 8.79
C MET A 39 26.85 -12.22 8.57
N PHE A 40 26.61 -12.61 7.32
CA PHE A 40 25.53 -13.52 6.94
C PHE A 40 26.09 -14.77 6.25
N GLU A 41 26.57 -15.74 7.04
CA GLU A 41 27.19 -16.98 6.53
C GLU A 41 26.30 -17.70 5.50
N THR A 42 24.98 -17.74 5.72
CA THR A 42 24.02 -18.33 4.77
C THR A 42 24.04 -17.65 3.40
N TYR A 43 24.45 -16.39 3.29
CA TYR A 43 24.44 -15.58 2.07
C TYR A 43 25.83 -15.25 1.56
N LYS A 44 26.88 -15.73 2.24
CA LYS A 44 28.28 -15.40 1.99
C LYS A 44 28.68 -15.53 0.52
N ASP A 45 28.55 -16.73 -0.05
CA ASP A 45 28.91 -17.01 -1.45
C ASP A 45 28.16 -16.09 -2.44
N LYS A 46 26.90 -15.76 -2.14
CA LYS A 46 26.10 -14.85 -2.96
C LYS A 46 26.67 -13.42 -2.88
N PHE A 47 26.97 -12.92 -1.68
CA PHE A 47 27.52 -11.57 -1.53
C PHE A 47 28.92 -11.44 -2.12
N GLU A 48 29.78 -12.45 -1.94
CA GLU A 48 31.11 -12.48 -2.57
C GLU A 48 31.00 -12.46 -4.11
N PHE A 49 30.10 -13.27 -4.68
CA PHE A 49 29.85 -13.26 -6.11
C PHE A 49 29.35 -11.89 -6.61
N VAL A 50 28.36 -11.31 -5.91
CA VAL A 50 27.79 -10.01 -6.27
C VAL A 50 28.83 -8.90 -6.16
N ARG A 51 29.66 -8.90 -5.12
CA ARG A 51 30.81 -7.98 -4.95
C ARG A 51 31.76 -8.08 -6.12
N ASP A 52 32.19 -9.30 -6.48
CA ASP A 52 33.16 -9.52 -7.56
C ASP A 52 32.62 -9.05 -8.91
N LYS A 53 31.33 -9.28 -9.18
CA LYS A 53 30.66 -8.79 -10.39
C LYS A 53 30.50 -7.27 -10.38
N PHE A 54 30.14 -6.69 -9.24
CA PHE A 54 30.01 -5.24 -9.09
C PHE A 54 31.35 -4.52 -9.28
N ALA A 55 32.46 -5.09 -8.78
CA ALA A 55 33.81 -4.58 -9.00
C ALA A 55 34.19 -4.52 -10.49
N LEU A 56 33.58 -5.39 -11.31
CA LEU A 56 33.73 -5.42 -12.77
C LEU A 56 32.73 -4.48 -13.49
N GLY A 57 31.94 -3.70 -12.76
CA GLY A 57 30.96 -2.75 -13.30
C GLY A 57 29.59 -3.34 -13.63
N ASN A 58 29.28 -4.55 -13.16
CA ASN A 58 27.94 -5.14 -13.32
C ASN A 58 26.97 -4.60 -12.25
N SER A 59 25.67 -4.58 -12.56
CA SER A 59 24.62 -4.27 -11.58
C SER A 59 24.55 -5.36 -10.49
N ILE A 60 24.32 -4.96 -9.24
CA ILE A 60 24.04 -5.80 -8.07
C ILE A 60 22.82 -6.68 -8.37
N TYR A 61 21.72 -6.10 -8.86
CA TYR A 61 20.51 -6.83 -9.22
C TYR A 61 20.79 -7.94 -10.24
N ASN A 62 21.41 -7.60 -11.38
CA ASN A 62 21.72 -8.61 -12.40
C ASN A 62 22.65 -9.69 -11.86
N SER A 63 23.62 -9.32 -11.02
CA SER A 63 24.53 -10.27 -10.37
C SER A 63 23.79 -11.22 -9.40
N ILE A 64 22.78 -10.73 -8.67
CA ILE A 64 21.92 -11.57 -7.84
C ILE A 64 21.12 -12.55 -8.69
N ILE A 65 20.53 -12.09 -9.79
CA ILE A 65 19.73 -12.93 -10.69
C ILE A 65 20.59 -14.01 -11.36
N ASP A 66 21.78 -13.66 -11.84
CA ASP A 66 22.74 -14.61 -12.40
C ASP A 66 23.13 -15.67 -11.37
N TYR A 67 23.46 -15.26 -10.15
CA TYR A 67 23.77 -16.18 -9.05
C TYR A 67 22.60 -17.15 -8.77
N ASP A 68 21.39 -16.62 -8.64
CA ASP A 68 20.20 -17.40 -8.32
C ASP A 68 19.86 -18.40 -9.43
N LYS A 69 20.10 -18.04 -10.70
CA LYS A 69 19.97 -18.94 -11.84
C LYS A 69 21.00 -20.07 -11.81
N ASP A 70 22.27 -19.74 -11.62
CA ASP A 70 23.37 -20.71 -11.65
C ASP A 70 23.32 -21.69 -10.46
N HIS A 71 22.87 -21.22 -9.30
CA HIS A 71 22.83 -21.99 -8.06
C HIS A 71 21.42 -22.50 -7.69
N LYS A 72 20.40 -22.23 -8.52
CA LYS A 72 18.98 -22.51 -8.22
C LYS A 72 18.55 -21.99 -6.84
N SER A 73 19.09 -20.83 -6.45
CA SER A 73 18.82 -20.24 -5.14
C SER A 73 17.54 -19.39 -5.19
N THR A 74 16.79 -19.40 -4.08
CA THR A 74 15.58 -18.59 -3.91
C THR A 74 15.64 -17.78 -2.62
N LYS A 75 16.86 -17.52 -2.11
CA LYS A 75 17.05 -16.95 -0.76
C LYS A 75 16.50 -15.53 -0.63
N PHE A 76 16.65 -14.70 -1.67
CA PHE A 76 16.03 -13.38 -1.72
C PHE A 76 14.61 -13.46 -2.25
N THR A 77 13.70 -12.68 -1.65
CA THR A 77 12.32 -12.61 -2.12
C THR A 77 12.23 -11.78 -3.41
N SER A 78 11.13 -11.95 -4.15
CA SER A 78 10.83 -11.12 -5.34
C SER A 78 10.85 -9.63 -4.96
N ASP A 79 10.20 -9.26 -3.86
CA ASP A 79 10.10 -7.89 -3.35
C ASP A 79 11.47 -7.29 -3.00
N PHE A 80 12.40 -8.10 -2.46
CA PHE A 80 13.76 -7.64 -2.18
C PHE A 80 14.58 -7.42 -3.44
N ASN A 81 14.47 -8.34 -4.40
CA ASN A 81 15.10 -8.17 -5.71
C ASN A 81 14.54 -6.94 -6.46
N GLN A 82 13.23 -6.67 -6.34
CA GLN A 82 12.57 -5.47 -6.85
C GLN A 82 13.16 -4.20 -6.25
N ALA A 83 13.29 -4.15 -4.93
CA ALA A 83 13.87 -3.03 -4.21
C ALA A 83 15.31 -2.74 -4.64
N ILE A 84 16.13 -3.77 -4.82
CA ILE A 84 17.52 -3.62 -5.29
C ILE A 84 17.52 -3.07 -6.73
N SER A 85 16.72 -3.63 -7.62
CA SER A 85 16.63 -3.18 -9.02
C SER A 85 16.22 -1.71 -9.12
N ALA A 86 15.18 -1.31 -8.37
CA ALA A 86 14.70 0.07 -8.33
C ALA A 86 15.74 1.01 -7.70
N GLY A 87 16.38 0.59 -6.60
CA GLY A 87 17.43 1.34 -5.92
C GLY A 87 18.66 1.58 -6.77
N GLU A 88 19.14 0.58 -7.49
CA GLU A 88 20.25 0.75 -8.42
C GLU A 88 19.90 1.68 -9.58
N SER A 89 18.72 1.50 -10.18
CA SER A 89 18.31 2.28 -11.35
C SER A 89 18.09 3.76 -11.02
N THR A 90 17.74 4.07 -9.78
CA THR A 90 17.46 5.45 -9.31
C THR A 90 18.60 6.06 -8.51
N GLY A 91 19.60 5.28 -8.10
CA GLY A 91 20.65 5.71 -7.20
C GLY A 91 20.19 5.93 -5.75
N ALA A 92 19.02 5.39 -5.38
CA ALA A 92 18.39 5.53 -4.06
C ALA A 92 18.32 4.19 -3.30
N LEU A 93 19.34 3.35 -3.46
CA LEU A 93 19.36 1.98 -2.92
C LEU A 93 19.25 1.94 -1.40
N ASP A 94 19.97 2.80 -0.71
CA ASP A 94 19.92 2.97 0.75
C ASP A 94 18.53 3.39 1.23
N ILE A 95 17.95 4.42 0.63
CA ILE A 95 16.60 4.94 0.97
C ILE A 95 15.54 3.85 0.78
N ILE A 96 15.57 3.14 -0.34
CA ILE A 96 14.59 2.09 -0.65
C ILE A 96 14.77 0.91 0.32
N LEU A 97 16.00 0.44 0.54
CA LEU A 97 16.25 -0.69 1.46
C LEU A 97 15.87 -0.35 2.91
N GLU A 98 16.05 0.89 3.35
CA GLU A 98 15.60 1.33 4.67
C GLU A 98 14.08 1.21 4.81
N LYS A 99 13.32 1.69 3.82
CA LYS A 99 11.85 1.62 3.84
C LYS A 99 11.31 0.19 3.70
N MET A 100 11.98 -0.67 2.95
CA MET A 100 11.58 -2.08 2.77
C MET A 100 11.54 -2.87 4.09
N GLY A 101 12.28 -2.46 5.11
CA GLY A 101 12.20 -3.05 6.45
C GLY A 101 10.79 -2.99 7.04
N GLY A 102 10.02 -1.94 6.76
CA GLY A 102 8.61 -1.80 7.15
C GLY A 102 7.71 -2.79 6.41
N LEU A 103 7.88 -2.90 5.09
CA LEU A 103 7.14 -3.83 4.22
C LEU A 103 7.32 -5.28 4.69
N PHE A 104 8.56 -5.71 4.90
CA PHE A 104 8.83 -7.08 5.34
C PHE A 104 8.29 -7.37 6.74
N ARG A 105 8.29 -6.38 7.63
CA ARG A 105 7.67 -6.53 8.95
C ARG A 105 6.16 -6.73 8.85
N SER A 106 5.47 -5.95 8.02
CA SER A 106 4.04 -6.15 7.79
C SER A 106 3.77 -7.53 7.16
N LYS A 107 4.59 -7.96 6.20
CA LYS A 107 4.49 -9.29 5.59
C LYS A 107 4.70 -10.43 6.61
N ILE A 108 5.63 -10.27 7.55
CA ILE A 108 5.82 -11.21 8.68
C ILE A 108 4.59 -11.23 9.58
N ASN A 109 4.03 -10.06 9.95
CA ASN A 109 2.82 -10.00 10.76
C ASN A 109 1.65 -10.72 10.07
N MET A 110 1.47 -10.49 8.77
CA MET A 110 0.44 -11.17 7.98
C MET A 110 0.62 -12.68 7.94
N LEU A 111 1.86 -13.17 7.77
CA LEU A 111 2.17 -14.59 7.86
C LEU A 111 1.82 -15.17 9.25
N ASP A 112 2.20 -14.46 10.31
CA ASP A 112 1.91 -14.86 11.69
C ASP A 112 0.39 -14.85 11.99
N LEU A 113 -0.39 -14.07 11.24
CA LEU A 113 -1.87 -14.04 11.26
C LEU A 113 -2.53 -15.07 10.31
N GLY A 114 -1.74 -15.89 9.61
CA GLY A 114 -2.26 -16.95 8.73
C GLY A 114 -2.66 -16.49 7.32
N ALA A 115 -2.10 -15.39 6.81
CA ALA A 115 -2.30 -14.96 5.43
C ALA A 115 -1.88 -16.04 4.42
N ASP A 116 -2.70 -16.23 3.38
CA ASP A 116 -2.35 -17.06 2.23
C ASP A 116 -1.46 -16.30 1.23
N GLU A 117 -0.95 -17.01 0.23
CA GLU A 117 -0.05 -16.42 -0.78
C GLU A 117 -0.72 -15.32 -1.59
N LYS A 118 -2.02 -15.44 -1.84
CA LYS A 118 -2.80 -14.42 -2.57
C LYS A 118 -2.80 -13.10 -1.80
N LEU A 119 -3.15 -13.13 -0.52
CA LEU A 119 -3.16 -11.94 0.33
C LEU A 119 -1.76 -11.33 0.45
N LEU A 120 -0.71 -12.16 0.52
CA LEU A 120 0.67 -11.69 0.55
C LEU A 120 1.09 -11.02 -0.76
N ASP A 121 0.69 -11.57 -1.91
CA ASP A 121 0.97 -10.97 -3.21
C ASP A 121 0.26 -9.63 -3.38
N ASN A 122 -1.03 -9.58 -3.02
CA ASN A 122 -1.82 -8.35 -3.00
C ASN A 122 -1.18 -7.27 -2.09
N HIS A 123 -0.81 -7.63 -0.86
CA HIS A 123 -0.10 -6.72 0.04
C HIS A 123 1.24 -6.26 -0.56
N SER A 124 2.02 -7.17 -1.14
CA SER A 124 3.35 -6.85 -1.68
C SER A 124 3.26 -5.92 -2.88
N PHE A 125 2.25 -6.11 -3.74
CA PHE A 125 1.96 -5.21 -4.85
C PHE A 125 1.76 -3.77 -4.36
N TYR A 126 0.79 -3.54 -3.46
CA TYR A 126 0.49 -2.18 -3.00
C TYR A 126 1.59 -1.59 -2.09
N SER A 127 2.24 -2.40 -1.25
CA SER A 127 3.37 -1.92 -0.42
C SER A 127 4.58 -1.52 -1.26
N SER A 128 4.88 -2.26 -2.33
CA SER A 128 5.95 -1.88 -3.27
C SER A 128 5.59 -0.61 -4.05
N VAL A 129 4.34 -0.47 -4.52
CA VAL A 129 3.85 0.79 -5.11
C VAL A 129 4.01 1.96 -4.13
N ALA A 130 3.54 1.81 -2.89
CA ALA A 130 3.62 2.85 -1.87
C ALA A 130 5.06 3.26 -1.56
N THR A 131 5.90 2.28 -1.24
CA THR A 131 7.29 2.48 -0.80
C THR A 131 8.15 3.12 -1.89
N LEU A 132 8.00 2.66 -3.13
CA LEU A 132 8.83 3.11 -4.23
C LEU A 132 8.37 4.47 -4.76
N ILE A 133 7.06 4.76 -4.82
CA ILE A 133 6.57 6.11 -5.13
C ILE A 133 7.03 7.11 -4.06
N ASP A 134 6.91 6.76 -2.78
CA ASP A 134 7.40 7.59 -1.66
C ASP A 134 8.93 7.79 -1.69
N SER A 135 9.65 6.94 -2.43
CA SER A 135 11.09 7.08 -2.69
C SER A 135 11.42 7.83 -3.99
N GLY A 136 10.41 8.40 -4.65
CA GLY A 136 10.57 9.16 -5.90
C GLY A 136 10.75 8.30 -7.15
N VAL A 137 10.52 6.99 -7.06
CA VAL A 137 10.60 6.08 -8.21
C VAL A 137 9.35 6.25 -9.09
N PRO A 138 9.50 6.50 -10.41
CA PRO A 138 8.36 6.59 -11.31
C PRO A 138 7.59 5.28 -11.41
N LEU A 139 6.30 5.35 -11.74
CA LEU A 139 5.40 4.20 -11.71
C LEU A 139 5.83 3.06 -12.65
N ILE A 140 6.21 3.34 -13.89
CA ILE A 140 6.59 2.29 -14.86
C ILE A 140 7.76 1.42 -14.38
N PRO A 141 8.90 1.99 -13.92
CA PRO A 141 9.98 1.21 -13.31
C PRO A 141 9.55 0.31 -12.13
N ILE A 142 8.60 0.78 -11.32
CA ILE A 142 8.05 -0.02 -10.21
C ILE A 142 7.39 -1.28 -10.76
N PHE A 143 6.49 -1.13 -11.73
CA PHE A 143 5.81 -2.27 -12.36
C PHE A 143 6.77 -3.17 -13.15
N ASP A 144 7.77 -2.60 -13.83
CA ASP A 144 8.80 -3.37 -14.55
C ASP A 144 9.61 -4.26 -13.59
N SER A 145 9.77 -3.83 -12.33
CA SER A 145 10.41 -4.65 -11.30
C SER A 145 9.52 -5.82 -10.83
N MET A 146 8.19 -5.65 -10.84
CA MET A 146 7.19 -6.62 -10.38
C MET A 146 6.98 -7.77 -11.37
N THR A 147 8.02 -8.56 -11.57
CA THR A 147 8.10 -9.55 -12.65
C THR A 147 7.43 -10.88 -12.34
N LYS A 148 7.20 -11.20 -11.06
CA LYS A 148 6.69 -12.50 -10.63
C LYS A 148 5.98 -12.44 -9.28
N PHE A 149 4.77 -13.01 -9.27
CA PHE A 149 3.96 -13.32 -8.09
C PHE A 149 3.69 -14.83 -8.00
N SER A 150 3.06 -15.29 -6.93
CA SER A 150 2.69 -16.71 -6.76
C SER A 150 1.60 -17.13 -7.76
N ASP A 151 0.62 -16.25 -8.01
CA ASP A 151 -0.40 -16.45 -9.03
C ASP A 151 0.08 -15.91 -10.40
N GLU A 152 0.13 -16.81 -11.39
CA GLU A 152 0.48 -16.45 -12.77
C GLU A 152 -0.54 -15.50 -13.39
N GLY A 153 -1.84 -15.67 -13.08
CA GLY A 153 -2.89 -14.77 -13.56
C GLY A 153 -2.77 -13.38 -12.95
N PHE A 154 -2.37 -13.28 -11.67
CA PHE A 154 -2.06 -11.99 -11.05
C PHE A 154 -0.82 -11.34 -11.69
N THR A 155 0.21 -12.13 -11.98
CA THR A 155 1.40 -11.65 -12.71
C THR A 155 1.05 -11.11 -14.09
N VAL A 156 0.17 -11.77 -14.83
CA VAL A 156 -0.34 -11.28 -16.12
C VAL A 156 -1.14 -9.99 -15.95
N ALA A 157 -2.04 -9.94 -14.96
CA ALA A 157 -2.83 -8.74 -14.67
C ALA A 157 -1.94 -7.53 -14.35
N VAL A 158 -0.90 -7.69 -13.53
CA VAL A 158 0.04 -6.60 -13.21
C VAL A 158 0.79 -6.11 -14.46
N LYS A 159 1.16 -7.01 -15.39
CA LYS A 159 1.78 -6.64 -16.67
C LYS A 159 0.82 -5.89 -17.59
N GLU A 160 -0.43 -6.32 -17.67
CA GLU A 160 -1.45 -5.63 -18.46
C GLU A 160 -1.75 -4.23 -17.88
N VAL A 161 -1.81 -4.11 -16.54
CA VAL A 161 -1.93 -2.82 -15.85
C VAL A 161 -0.77 -1.90 -16.19
N ARG A 162 0.46 -2.40 -16.11
CA ARG A 162 1.67 -1.67 -16.49
C ARG A 162 1.59 -1.15 -17.93
N ASP A 163 1.18 -1.99 -18.87
CA ASP A 163 1.11 -1.64 -20.29
C ASP A 163 0.05 -0.59 -20.59
N GLU A 164 -1.07 -0.63 -19.87
CA GLU A 164 -2.10 0.41 -19.96
C GLU A 164 -1.61 1.77 -19.45
N ILE A 165 -0.91 1.79 -18.32
CA ILE A 165 -0.29 3.01 -17.78
C ILE A 165 0.77 3.54 -18.75
N ALA A 166 1.59 2.64 -19.33
CA ALA A 166 2.61 3.02 -20.31
C ALA A 166 2.03 3.65 -21.59
N ARG A 167 0.78 3.31 -21.95
CA ARG A 167 0.03 3.94 -23.05
C ARG A 167 -0.63 5.26 -22.66
N GLY A 168 -0.47 5.73 -21.43
CA GLY A 168 -1.06 6.95 -20.89
C GLY A 168 -2.45 6.75 -20.26
N GLY A 169 -2.85 5.50 -20.00
CA GLY A 169 -4.05 5.21 -19.22
C GLY A 169 -3.89 5.56 -17.74
N SER A 170 -5.00 5.79 -17.04
CA SER A 170 -4.99 5.92 -15.57
C SER A 170 -4.75 4.55 -14.93
N PHE A 171 -4.04 4.56 -13.80
CA PHE A 171 -3.77 3.40 -12.98
C PHE A 171 -5.08 2.78 -12.46
N ALA A 172 -6.01 3.58 -11.93
CA ALA A 172 -7.31 3.08 -11.48
C ALA A 172 -8.11 2.40 -12.61
N ASN A 173 -8.13 3.00 -13.80
CA ASN A 173 -8.81 2.43 -14.97
C ASN A 173 -8.15 1.13 -15.45
N ALA A 174 -6.83 1.03 -15.33
CA ALA A 174 -6.09 -0.18 -15.65
C ALA A 174 -6.44 -1.32 -14.67
N LEU A 175 -6.45 -1.05 -13.35
CA LEU A 175 -6.88 -2.02 -12.33
C LEU A 175 -8.32 -2.51 -12.56
N LYS A 176 -9.22 -1.61 -12.96
CA LYS A 176 -10.63 -1.92 -13.22
C LYS A 176 -10.86 -2.98 -14.30
N LYS A 177 -9.88 -3.21 -15.19
CA LYS A 177 -9.93 -4.29 -16.20
C LYS A 177 -9.73 -5.69 -15.59
N HIS A 178 -9.29 -5.77 -14.33
CA HIS A 178 -8.96 -7.01 -13.62
C HIS A 178 -9.72 -7.17 -12.28
N PRO A 179 -11.06 -7.19 -12.29
CA PRO A 179 -11.88 -7.22 -11.07
C PRO A 179 -11.76 -8.52 -10.24
N SER A 180 -11.14 -9.58 -10.79
CA SER A 180 -10.82 -10.80 -10.05
C SER A 180 -9.67 -10.63 -9.05
N TYR A 181 -8.84 -9.60 -9.25
CA TYR A 181 -7.62 -9.34 -8.51
C TYR A 181 -7.67 -8.05 -7.69
N PHE A 182 -8.43 -7.06 -8.16
CA PHE A 182 -8.52 -5.74 -7.54
C PHE A 182 -9.96 -5.40 -7.19
N SER A 183 -10.19 -5.05 -5.93
CA SER A 183 -11.52 -4.69 -5.44
C SER A 183 -11.90 -3.26 -5.81
N GLU A 184 -13.21 -2.97 -5.87
CA GLU A 184 -13.69 -1.59 -6.10
C GLU A 184 -13.16 -0.62 -5.02
N PHE A 185 -13.01 -1.06 -3.77
CA PHE A 185 -12.38 -0.26 -2.72
C PHE A 185 -10.95 0.18 -3.09
N GLU A 186 -10.15 -0.76 -3.60
CA GLU A 186 -8.76 -0.49 -4.01
C GLU A 186 -8.70 0.43 -5.23
N ILE A 187 -9.52 0.16 -6.25
CA ILE A 187 -9.60 0.98 -7.47
C ILE A 187 -9.97 2.43 -7.11
N ASN A 188 -10.90 2.62 -6.17
CA ASN A 188 -11.30 3.94 -5.72
C ASN A 188 -10.22 4.63 -4.89
N LEU A 189 -9.46 3.91 -4.06
CA LEU A 189 -8.30 4.48 -3.35
C LEU A 189 -7.21 4.90 -4.34
N ILE A 190 -6.91 4.09 -5.37
CA ILE A 190 -5.95 4.47 -6.41
C ILE A 190 -6.45 5.66 -7.22
N SER A 191 -7.73 5.70 -7.58
CA SER A 191 -8.34 6.85 -8.26
C SER A 191 -8.21 8.13 -7.42
N LEU A 192 -8.49 8.04 -6.12
CA LEU A 192 -8.27 9.13 -5.17
C LEU A 192 -6.79 9.55 -5.14
N GLY A 193 -5.86 8.60 -5.09
CA GLY A 193 -4.42 8.87 -5.12
C GLY A 193 -3.98 9.58 -6.40
N GLU A 194 -4.47 9.14 -7.57
CA GLU A 194 -4.19 9.78 -8.87
C GLU A 194 -4.73 11.22 -8.91
N MET A 195 -5.96 11.43 -8.44
CA MET A 195 -6.62 12.74 -8.43
C MET A 195 -5.95 13.74 -7.47
N THR A 196 -5.44 13.25 -6.34
CA THR A 196 -4.87 14.07 -5.27
C THR A 196 -3.35 14.13 -5.28
N GLY A 197 -2.69 13.40 -6.20
CA GLY A 197 -1.24 13.25 -6.22
C GLY A 197 -0.66 12.51 -5.02
N SER A 198 -1.49 11.71 -4.32
CA SER A 198 -1.16 11.02 -3.06
C SER A 198 -1.18 9.49 -3.23
N LEU A 199 -0.69 8.99 -4.38
CA LEU A 199 -0.69 7.57 -4.72
C LEU A 199 0.08 6.72 -3.68
N ASP A 200 1.20 7.22 -3.20
CA ASP A 200 1.98 6.66 -2.10
C ASP A 200 1.11 6.40 -0.86
N LEU A 201 0.39 7.40 -0.38
CA LEU A 201 -0.45 7.31 0.82
C LEU A 201 -1.65 6.37 0.59
N THR A 202 -2.29 6.45 -0.57
CA THR A 202 -3.45 5.58 -0.87
C THR A 202 -3.05 4.12 -1.06
N ALA A 203 -1.92 3.85 -1.72
CA ALA A 203 -1.38 2.50 -1.85
C ALA A 203 -0.94 1.95 -0.49
N GLN A 204 -0.33 2.76 0.36
CA GLN A 204 0.01 2.36 1.74
C GLN A 204 -1.24 1.99 2.54
N LYS A 205 -2.31 2.77 2.38
CA LYS A 205 -3.60 2.48 3.04
C LYS A 205 -4.20 1.16 2.56
N ILE A 206 -4.16 0.89 1.25
CA ILE A 206 -4.58 -0.39 0.70
C ILE A 206 -3.75 -1.53 1.28
N ALA A 207 -2.42 -1.40 1.27
CA ALA A 207 -1.54 -2.44 1.78
C ALA A 207 -1.81 -2.75 3.26
N ASN A 208 -1.90 -1.72 4.09
CA ASN A 208 -2.24 -1.84 5.51
C ASN A 208 -3.61 -2.50 5.72
N SER A 209 -4.55 -2.29 4.79
CA SER A 209 -5.89 -2.87 4.90
C SER A 209 -5.87 -4.41 4.88
N TYR A 210 -4.93 -5.05 4.19
CA TYR A 210 -4.82 -6.51 4.18
C TYR A 210 -4.41 -7.05 5.55
N GLU A 211 -3.40 -6.44 6.20
CA GLU A 211 -3.00 -6.81 7.56
C GLU A 211 -4.13 -6.53 8.56
N ILE A 212 -4.79 -5.37 8.44
CA ILE A 212 -5.91 -5.00 9.31
C ILE A 212 -7.08 -5.99 9.14
N ASN A 213 -7.47 -6.31 7.92
CA ASN A 213 -8.59 -7.23 7.65
C ASN A 213 -8.35 -8.63 8.22
N LEU A 214 -7.09 -9.09 8.24
CA LEU A 214 -6.71 -10.34 8.92
C LEU A 214 -6.92 -10.24 10.43
N LYS A 215 -6.45 -9.15 11.08
CA LYS A 215 -6.69 -8.90 12.52
C LYS A 215 -8.18 -8.80 12.86
N LEU A 216 -8.98 -8.29 11.92
CA LEU A 216 -10.41 -8.09 12.08
C LEU A 216 -11.24 -9.34 11.77
N ALA A 217 -10.66 -10.40 11.21
CA ALA A 217 -11.41 -11.60 10.79
C ALA A 217 -12.35 -12.10 11.90
N GLU A 218 -11.84 -12.12 13.14
CA GLU A 218 -12.56 -12.57 14.35
C GLU A 218 -13.12 -11.42 15.23
N LYS A 219 -12.78 -10.16 14.94
CA LYS A 219 -13.19 -8.99 15.75
C LYS A 219 -14.33 -8.21 15.08
N ILE A 220 -15.53 -8.81 15.06
CA ILE A 220 -16.71 -8.24 14.38
C ILE A 220 -17.03 -6.82 14.87
N GLU A 221 -16.92 -6.57 16.18
CA GLU A 221 -17.17 -5.27 16.80
C GLU A 221 -16.25 -4.15 16.29
N LEU A 222 -15.05 -4.47 15.84
CA LEU A 222 -14.10 -3.50 15.30
C LEU A 222 -14.27 -3.24 13.81
N LYS A 223 -14.97 -4.14 13.09
CA LYS A 223 -15.25 -3.96 11.65
C LYS A 223 -16.08 -2.71 11.40
N GLU A 224 -17.05 -2.42 12.26
CA GLU A 224 -17.88 -1.21 12.12
C GLU A 224 -17.03 0.06 12.27
N VAL A 225 -16.17 0.14 13.28
CA VAL A 225 -15.30 1.29 13.51
C VAL A 225 -14.32 1.44 12.34
N TYR A 226 -13.69 0.36 11.88
CA TYR A 226 -12.78 0.37 10.73
C TYR A 226 -13.46 0.85 9.44
N ASN A 227 -14.69 0.43 9.23
CA ASN A 227 -15.49 0.87 8.11
C ASN A 227 -15.79 2.38 8.15
N LYS A 228 -16.08 2.92 9.33
CA LYS A 228 -16.23 4.38 9.52
C LYS A 228 -14.91 5.11 9.25
N VAL A 229 -13.78 4.56 9.71
CA VAL A 229 -12.43 5.09 9.40
C VAL A 229 -12.24 5.23 7.89
N ASN A 230 -12.55 4.20 7.11
CA ASN A 230 -12.39 4.23 5.66
C ASN A 230 -13.33 5.24 4.99
N PHE A 231 -14.61 5.24 5.34
CA PHE A 231 -15.59 6.19 4.80
C PHE A 231 -15.19 7.64 5.07
N TYR A 232 -14.91 8.00 6.33
CA TYR A 232 -14.58 9.38 6.68
C TYR A 232 -13.21 9.81 6.15
N TYR A 233 -12.26 8.89 6.00
CA TYR A 233 -11.00 9.18 5.31
C TYR A 233 -11.23 9.59 3.85
N PHE A 234 -11.97 8.77 3.10
CA PHE A 234 -12.29 9.07 1.71
C PHE A 234 -13.05 10.38 1.58
N PHE A 235 -14.09 10.55 2.40
CA PHE A 235 -14.93 11.73 2.36
C PHE A 235 -14.14 13.00 2.73
N SER A 236 -13.34 12.94 3.80
CA SER A 236 -12.45 14.04 4.20
C SER A 236 -11.47 14.40 3.08
N THR A 237 -10.81 13.41 2.48
CA THR A 237 -9.78 13.66 1.46
C THR A 237 -10.36 14.32 0.22
N LEU A 238 -11.50 13.82 -0.29
CA LEU A 238 -12.14 14.40 -1.48
C LEU A 238 -12.62 15.84 -1.22
N ILE A 239 -13.26 16.08 -0.07
CA ILE A 239 -13.74 17.41 0.30
C ILE A 239 -12.57 18.39 0.52
N ASN A 240 -11.48 17.95 1.15
CA ASN A 240 -10.29 18.78 1.37
C ASN A 240 -9.62 19.21 0.05
N VAL A 241 -9.71 18.39 -1.01
CA VAL A 241 -9.22 18.74 -2.36
C VAL A 241 -10.22 19.61 -3.14
N GLY A 242 -11.38 19.92 -2.56
CA GLY A 242 -12.39 20.82 -3.12
C GLY A 242 -13.35 20.13 -4.09
N ILE A 243 -13.44 18.79 -4.05
CA ILE A 243 -14.40 18.05 -4.86
C ILE A 243 -15.80 18.29 -4.29
N PRO A 244 -16.81 18.63 -5.12
CA PRO A 244 -18.17 18.82 -4.64
C PRO A 244 -18.74 17.54 -4.01
N ILE A 245 -19.63 17.71 -3.01
CA ILE A 245 -20.15 16.60 -2.19
C ILE A 245 -20.84 15.50 -3.01
N ILE A 246 -21.61 15.87 -4.04
CA ILE A 246 -22.35 14.89 -4.88
C ILE A 246 -21.38 13.91 -5.56
N PRO A 247 -20.38 14.35 -6.35
CA PRO A 247 -19.34 13.47 -6.87
C PRO A 247 -18.64 12.62 -5.79
N CYS A 248 -18.39 13.17 -4.59
CA CYS A 248 -17.83 12.39 -3.49
C CYS A 248 -18.72 11.21 -3.09
N LEU A 249 -20.03 11.45 -2.97
CA LEU A 249 -21.01 10.41 -2.64
C LEU A 249 -21.12 9.36 -3.75
N GLU A 250 -21.09 9.76 -5.02
CA GLU A 250 -21.10 8.82 -6.16
C GLU A 250 -19.86 7.92 -6.19
N MET A 251 -18.69 8.44 -5.81
CA MET A 251 -17.47 7.65 -5.68
C MET A 251 -17.56 6.67 -4.50
N LEU A 252 -18.13 7.12 -3.38
CA LEU A 252 -18.36 6.28 -2.21
C LEU A 252 -19.37 5.16 -2.51
N GLU A 253 -20.48 5.43 -3.19
CA GLU A 253 -21.47 4.41 -3.60
C GLU A 253 -20.83 3.24 -4.35
N LYS A 254 -19.91 3.53 -5.28
CA LYS A 254 -19.24 2.49 -6.08
C LYS A 254 -18.24 1.65 -5.29
N SER A 255 -17.83 2.09 -4.10
CA SER A 255 -16.75 1.48 -3.31
C SER A 255 -17.18 0.37 -2.34
N ASN A 256 -18.46 -0.04 -2.38
CA ASN A 256 -19.04 -1.04 -1.46
C ASN A 256 -18.74 -0.68 0.01
N THR A 257 -19.17 0.52 0.41
CA THR A 257 -18.96 1.03 1.78
C THR A 257 -19.81 0.26 2.79
N TYR A 258 -19.62 0.57 4.08
CA TYR A 258 -20.53 0.08 5.12
C TYR A 258 -21.92 0.70 5.08
N LEU A 259 -22.08 1.79 4.33
CA LEU A 259 -23.37 2.39 4.07
C LEU A 259 -24.04 1.61 2.93
N PRO A 260 -25.27 1.13 3.13
CA PRO A 260 -26.06 0.57 2.04
C PRO A 260 -26.27 1.60 0.91
N ASP A 261 -26.30 1.12 -0.34
CA ASP A 261 -26.52 1.96 -1.52
C ASP A 261 -27.76 2.86 -1.38
N ASN A 262 -28.86 2.35 -0.83
CA ASN A 262 -30.08 3.14 -0.65
C ASN A 262 -29.89 4.30 0.34
N VAL A 263 -29.00 4.19 1.33
CA VAL A 263 -28.68 5.27 2.26
C VAL A 263 -27.90 6.36 1.54
N LEU A 264 -26.86 5.99 0.79
CA LEU A 264 -26.05 6.93 0.03
C LEU A 264 -26.87 7.64 -1.05
N VAL A 265 -27.69 6.91 -1.80
CA VAL A 265 -28.60 7.48 -2.81
C VAL A 265 -29.57 8.47 -2.17
N SER A 266 -30.16 8.12 -1.01
CA SER A 266 -31.08 9.03 -0.31
C SER A 266 -30.39 10.31 0.16
N ILE A 267 -29.15 10.22 0.64
CA ILE A 267 -28.35 11.39 1.02
C ILE A 267 -28.05 12.24 -0.23
N ARG A 268 -27.62 11.62 -1.34
CA ARG A 268 -27.31 12.33 -2.58
C ARG A 268 -28.53 13.07 -3.13
N GLU A 269 -29.66 12.38 -3.30
CA GLU A 269 -30.92 12.97 -3.79
C GLU A 269 -31.41 14.09 -2.87
N GLY A 270 -31.24 13.92 -1.56
CA GLY A 270 -31.50 14.95 -0.57
C GLY A 270 -30.70 16.23 -0.83
N ILE A 271 -29.39 16.11 -1.05
CA ILE A 271 -28.50 17.24 -1.36
C ILE A 271 -28.87 17.89 -2.70
N GLU A 272 -29.17 17.09 -3.72
CA GLU A 272 -29.62 17.57 -5.03
C GLU A 272 -30.93 18.38 -4.93
N SER A 273 -31.80 18.01 -4.00
CA SER A 273 -33.05 18.74 -3.70
C SER A 273 -32.85 20.01 -2.85
N GLY A 274 -31.63 20.28 -2.40
CA GLY A 274 -31.26 21.47 -1.63
C GLY A 274 -31.22 21.29 -0.11
N LYS A 275 -31.37 20.06 0.41
CA LYS A 275 -31.15 19.78 1.83
C LYS A 275 -29.65 19.76 2.15
N THR A 276 -29.30 20.03 3.40
CA THR A 276 -27.91 19.95 3.86
C THR A 276 -27.59 18.57 4.47
N LEU A 277 -26.31 18.24 4.66
CA LEU A 277 -25.92 17.00 5.33
C LEU A 277 -26.42 16.98 6.78
N ALA A 278 -26.41 18.13 7.46
CA ALA A 278 -26.93 18.25 8.82
C ALA A 278 -28.41 17.92 8.95
N GLU A 279 -29.19 18.12 7.89
CA GLU A 279 -30.60 17.73 7.83
C GLU A 279 -30.77 16.24 7.52
N LEU A 280 -29.89 15.68 6.67
CA LEU A 280 -30.02 14.32 6.13
C LEU A 280 -29.43 13.22 7.03
N LEU A 281 -28.21 13.40 7.55
CA LEU A 281 -27.52 12.35 8.32
C LEU A 281 -28.30 11.88 9.57
N PRO A 282 -29.04 12.75 10.31
CA PRO A 282 -29.89 12.32 11.41
C PRO A 282 -31.02 11.36 11.03
N GLU A 283 -31.41 11.29 9.75
CA GLU A 283 -32.41 10.34 9.24
C GLU A 283 -31.87 8.89 9.26
N PHE A 284 -30.55 8.70 9.40
CA PHE A 284 -29.86 7.40 9.35
C PHE A 284 -29.03 7.10 10.62
N PRO A 285 -29.65 7.06 11.82
CA PRO A 285 -28.93 6.98 13.11
C PRO A 285 -28.18 5.65 13.34
N THR A 286 -28.48 4.61 12.56
CA THR A 286 -27.73 3.35 12.55
C THR A 286 -26.30 3.54 12.03
N TYR A 287 -26.10 4.48 11.10
CA TYR A 287 -24.83 4.65 10.39
C TYR A 287 -24.05 5.89 10.82
N PHE A 288 -24.78 6.94 11.25
CA PHE A 288 -24.21 8.21 11.68
C PHE A 288 -24.53 8.43 13.15
N SER A 289 -23.48 8.58 13.95
CA SER A 289 -23.61 8.81 15.38
C SER A 289 -24.14 10.22 15.66
N LYS A 290 -24.68 10.45 16.87
CA LYS A 290 -25.03 11.83 17.31
C LYS A 290 -23.82 12.76 17.28
N PHE A 291 -22.63 12.23 17.55
CA PHE A 291 -21.39 12.99 17.46
C PHE A 291 -21.14 13.44 16.01
N ASP A 292 -21.25 12.52 15.05
CA ASP A 292 -21.07 12.80 13.62
C ASP A 292 -22.02 13.91 13.17
N CYS A 293 -23.32 13.75 13.44
CA CYS A 293 -24.34 14.71 13.05
C CYS A 293 -24.09 16.10 13.66
N ASN A 294 -23.67 16.16 14.92
CA ASN A 294 -23.38 17.43 15.59
C ASN A 294 -22.15 18.13 15.00
N VAL A 295 -21.09 17.38 14.67
CA VAL A 295 -19.88 17.93 14.06
C VAL A 295 -20.18 18.42 12.64
N ILE A 296 -20.93 17.66 11.84
CA ILE A 296 -21.37 18.07 10.50
C ILE A 296 -22.24 19.33 10.56
N ALA A 297 -23.22 19.38 11.46
CA ALA A 297 -24.09 20.55 11.64
C ALA A 297 -23.33 21.81 12.11
N ALA A 298 -22.27 21.64 12.92
CA ALA A 298 -21.38 22.73 13.26
C ALA A 298 -20.51 23.15 12.06
N GLY A 299 -20.00 22.18 11.30
CA GLY A 299 -19.20 22.38 10.11
C GLY A 299 -19.92 23.14 9.00
N GLU A 300 -21.15 22.73 8.66
CA GLU A 300 -21.96 23.40 7.63
C GLU A 300 -22.34 24.84 8.04
N ARG A 301 -22.80 25.05 9.28
CA ARG A 301 -23.12 26.39 9.77
C ARG A 301 -21.91 27.32 9.84
N GLY A 302 -20.74 26.76 10.14
CA GLY A 302 -19.49 27.50 10.27
C GLY A 302 -18.71 27.67 8.97
N GLY A 303 -19.13 27.03 7.87
CA GLY A 303 -18.39 27.02 6.61
C GLY A 303 -17.04 26.27 6.69
N ILE A 304 -16.93 25.31 7.61
CA ILE A 304 -15.70 24.52 7.89
C ILE A 304 -16.01 23.02 7.87
N LEU A 305 -16.86 22.60 6.92
CA LEU A 305 -17.32 21.21 6.79
C LEU A 305 -16.16 20.24 6.56
N ASP A 306 -15.19 20.64 5.75
CA ASP A 306 -13.91 19.96 5.50
C ASP A 306 -13.20 19.60 6.82
N THR A 307 -13.05 20.59 7.70
CA THR A 307 -12.43 20.43 9.02
C THR A 307 -13.29 19.57 9.93
N GLY A 308 -14.62 19.69 9.85
CA GLY A 308 -15.57 18.85 10.59
C GLY A 308 -15.43 17.37 10.24
N ILE A 309 -15.48 17.04 8.95
CA ILE A 309 -15.34 15.66 8.45
C ILE A 309 -13.97 15.10 8.82
N LYS A 310 -12.90 15.90 8.70
CA LYS A 310 -11.54 15.49 9.10
C LYS A 310 -11.46 15.13 10.59
N ARG A 311 -12.12 15.89 11.47
CA ARG A 311 -12.16 15.57 12.91
C ARG A 311 -12.93 14.28 13.21
N ILE A 312 -13.99 13.99 12.46
CA ILE A 312 -14.71 12.72 12.61
C ILE A 312 -13.83 11.55 12.17
N TYR A 313 -13.12 11.70 11.05
CA TYR A 313 -12.11 10.73 10.61
C TYR A 313 -11.06 10.47 11.70
N GLU A 314 -10.41 11.53 12.22
CA GLU A 314 -9.37 11.43 13.24
C GLU A 314 -9.88 10.78 14.54
N PHE A 315 -11.14 11.08 14.92
CA PHE A 315 -11.79 10.45 16.06
C PHE A 315 -11.92 8.93 15.86
N TYR A 316 -12.53 8.49 14.76
CA TYR A 316 -12.71 7.06 14.50
C TYR A 316 -11.38 6.34 14.27
N GLN A 317 -10.40 7.01 13.67
CA GLN A 317 -9.04 6.49 13.50
C GLN A 317 -8.41 6.20 14.87
N THR A 318 -8.50 7.16 15.79
CA THR A 318 -7.99 7.02 17.16
C THR A 318 -8.76 5.92 17.92
N GLU A 319 -10.09 5.90 17.81
CA GLU A 319 -10.93 4.85 18.43
C GLU A 319 -10.51 3.46 17.96
N PHE A 320 -10.25 3.31 16.66
CA PHE A 320 -9.82 2.06 16.07
C PHE A 320 -8.44 1.62 16.55
N GLU A 321 -7.46 2.52 16.50
CA GLU A 321 -6.08 2.26 16.91
C GLU A 321 -5.96 1.84 18.38
N LEU A 322 -6.82 2.38 19.25
CA LEU A 322 -6.86 2.01 20.67
C LEU A 322 -7.48 0.63 20.94
N LYS A 323 -8.19 0.05 19.96
CA LYS A 323 -8.96 -1.19 20.13
C LYS A 323 -8.42 -2.38 19.32
N ILE A 324 -7.66 -2.13 18.24
CA ILE A 324 -7.17 -3.18 17.33
C ILE A 324 -6.09 -4.07 17.93
#